data_AF-A0A6B2K0V2-F1
#
_entry.id   AF-A0A6B2K0V2-F1
#
_cell.length_a   1.000
_cell.length_b   1.000
_cell.length_c   1.000
_cell.angle_alpha   90.00
_cell.angle_beta   90.00
_cell.angle_gamma   90.00
#
_symmetry.space_group_name_H-M   'P 1'
#
loop_
_entity.id
_entity.type
_entity.pdbx_description
1 polymer ?
#
loop_
_entity_poly.entity_id
_entity_poly.type
_entity_poly.pdbx_seq_one_letter_code
_entity_poly.pdbx_strand_id
1 'polypeptide(L)'
;MDELLRPEARAALLRWREALLGAALCALALLGAWQSYGLTRWVALFLALVGLALALAGLQRGRFRGAGGGLGVVELDEGRLSWLGPRGGSSVSMGELAVLEYHPAEGLTPERWRLTDKTGNELLVPANAAGIERLFDACATLPGLSPARLGAARRAGMPVRLWPEQVSLARRLH
;
A
#
# COMPACT_ATOMS: atom_id res chain seq x y z
N MET A 1 8.03 -18.72 -27.02
CA MET A 1 8.52 -17.32 -27.17
C MET A 1 8.01 -16.47 -26.01
N ASP A 2 8.08 -16.98 -24.77
CA ASP A 2 7.38 -16.41 -23.61
C ASP A 2 8.31 -15.84 -22.53
N GLU A 3 9.60 -15.80 -22.81
CA GLU A 3 10.65 -15.60 -21.79
C GLU A 3 11.35 -14.23 -21.88
N LEU A 4 10.72 -13.23 -22.52
CA LEU A 4 11.29 -11.89 -22.67
C LEU A 4 10.50 -10.77 -21.98
N LEU A 5 9.38 -11.10 -21.33
CA LEU A 5 8.65 -10.14 -20.49
C LEU A 5 8.81 -10.56 -19.04
N ARG A 6 9.63 -9.81 -18.29
CA ARG A 6 9.64 -9.91 -16.82
C ARG A 6 8.19 -9.95 -16.32
N PRO A 7 7.82 -10.87 -15.41
CA PRO A 7 6.46 -10.95 -14.88
C PRO A 7 6.01 -9.60 -14.27
N GLU A 8 6.97 -8.80 -13.79
CA GLU A 8 6.80 -7.42 -13.34
C GLU A 8 6.28 -6.47 -14.44
N ALA A 9 6.77 -6.60 -15.68
CA ALA A 9 6.34 -5.78 -16.81
C ALA A 9 4.93 -6.15 -17.29
N ARG A 10 4.59 -7.44 -17.29
CA ARG A 10 3.21 -7.90 -17.57
C ARG A 10 2.25 -7.44 -16.49
N ALA A 11 2.64 -7.53 -15.22
CA ALA A 11 1.84 -7.02 -14.10
C ALA A 11 1.64 -5.50 -14.19
N ALA A 12 2.67 -4.75 -14.58
CA ALA A 12 2.57 -3.31 -14.83
C ALA A 12 1.65 -3.00 -16.02
N LEU A 13 1.77 -3.70 -17.14
CA LEU A 13 0.91 -3.50 -18.32
C LEU A 13 -0.56 -3.82 -18.02
N LEU A 14 -0.84 -4.94 -17.34
CA LEU A 14 -2.18 -5.28 -16.88
C LEU A 14 -2.72 -4.26 -15.88
N ARG A 15 -1.86 -3.72 -15.00
CA ARG A 15 -2.20 -2.67 -14.03
C ARG A 15 -2.60 -1.34 -14.68
N TRP A 16 -2.00 -0.99 -15.81
CA TRP A 16 -2.26 0.28 -16.50
C TRP A 16 -3.17 0.14 -17.73
N ARG A 17 -3.69 -1.07 -18.01
CA ARG A 17 -4.47 -1.35 -19.24
C ARG A 17 -5.69 -0.44 -19.39
N GLU A 18 -6.44 -0.20 -18.32
CA GLU A 18 -7.61 0.68 -18.33
C GLU A 18 -7.23 2.14 -18.66
N ALA A 19 -6.13 2.63 -18.08
CA ALA A 19 -5.62 3.98 -18.33
C ALA A 19 -5.08 4.12 -19.77
N LEU A 20 -4.36 3.11 -20.26
CA LEU A 20 -3.83 3.07 -21.62
C LEU A 20 -4.93 3.00 -22.67
N LEU A 21 -5.97 2.19 -22.44
CA LEU A 21 -7.14 2.11 -23.34
C LEU A 21 -7.94 3.42 -23.34
N GLY A 22 -8.15 4.04 -22.16
CA GLY A 22 -8.81 5.34 -22.06
C GLY A 22 -8.03 6.46 -22.77
N ALA A 23 -6.72 6.49 -22.60
CA ALA A 23 -5.84 7.44 -23.28
C ALA A 23 -5.82 7.22 -24.80
N ALA A 24 -5.76 5.97 -25.26
CA ALA A 24 -5.82 5.62 -26.68
C ALA A 24 -7.17 6.03 -27.30
N LEU A 25 -8.28 5.77 -26.62
CA LEU A 25 -9.61 6.19 -27.05
C LEU A 25 -9.70 7.73 -27.15
N CYS A 26 -9.19 8.45 -26.14
CA CYS A 26 -9.16 9.90 -26.12
C CYS A 26 -8.33 10.47 -27.28
N ALA A 27 -7.17 9.89 -27.55
CA ALA A 27 -6.29 10.30 -28.66
C ALA A 27 -6.96 10.07 -30.03
N LEU A 28 -7.61 8.91 -30.22
CA LEU A 28 -8.36 8.60 -31.45
C LEU A 28 -9.55 9.55 -31.64
N ALA A 29 -10.27 9.87 -30.57
CA ALA A 29 -11.39 10.80 -30.62
C ALA A 29 -10.92 12.24 -30.98
N LEU A 30 -9.78 12.69 -30.42
CA LEU A 30 -9.17 13.98 -30.76
C LEU A 30 -8.65 14.04 -32.20
N LEU A 31 -8.04 12.95 -32.68
CA LEU A 31 -7.61 12.82 -34.09
C LEU A 31 -8.80 12.90 -35.05
N GLY A 32 -9.90 12.20 -34.72
CA GLY A 32 -11.15 12.27 -35.49
C GLY A 32 -11.78 13.67 -35.48
N ALA A 33 -11.72 14.37 -34.33
CA ALA A 33 -12.21 15.75 -34.23
C ALA A 33 -11.40 16.74 -35.07
N TRP A 34 -10.09 16.50 -35.25
CA TRP A 34 -9.22 17.35 -36.08
C TRP A 34 -9.55 17.28 -37.57
N GLN A 35 -9.93 16.09 -38.06
CA GLN A 35 -10.25 15.84 -39.47
C GLN A 35 -11.72 16.13 -39.85
N SER A 36 -12.56 16.51 -38.88
CA SER A 36 -14.01 16.61 -39.05
C SER A 36 -14.54 18.02 -38.80
N TYR A 37 -15.51 18.45 -39.60
CA TYR A 37 -16.23 19.71 -39.44
C TYR A 37 -17.71 19.46 -39.11
N GLY A 38 -18.37 20.40 -38.43
CA GLY A 38 -19.80 20.33 -38.10
C GLY A 38 -20.15 19.40 -36.92
N LEU A 39 -21.32 18.75 -36.97
CA LEU A 39 -21.89 17.94 -35.88
C LEU A 39 -20.98 16.76 -35.46
N THR A 40 -20.27 16.17 -36.41
CA THR A 40 -19.32 15.07 -36.19
C THR A 40 -18.17 15.47 -35.24
N ARG A 41 -17.76 16.75 -35.28
CA ARG A 41 -16.71 17.28 -34.38
C ARG A 41 -17.17 17.31 -32.92
N TRP A 42 -18.44 17.63 -32.66
CA TRP A 42 -19.01 17.66 -31.31
C TRP A 42 -19.13 16.27 -30.71
N VAL A 43 -19.53 15.28 -31.51
CA VAL A 43 -19.57 13.86 -31.10
C VAL A 43 -18.16 13.37 -30.74
N ALA A 44 -17.17 13.69 -31.57
CA ALA A 44 -15.77 13.34 -31.31
C ALA A 44 -15.22 14.01 -30.04
N LEU A 45 -15.59 15.28 -29.78
CA LEU A 45 -15.20 15.98 -28.55
C LEU A 45 -15.82 15.34 -27.30
N PHE A 46 -17.08 14.90 -27.39
CA PHE A 46 -17.74 14.19 -26.30
C PHE A 46 -17.07 12.85 -26.00
N LEU A 47 -16.74 12.07 -27.05
CA LEU A 47 -15.96 10.84 -26.88
C LEU A 47 -14.58 11.10 -26.27
N ALA A 48 -13.91 12.20 -26.65
CA ALA A 48 -12.64 12.59 -26.06
C ALA A 48 -12.78 12.89 -24.56
N LEU A 49 -13.83 13.60 -24.14
CA LEU A 49 -14.10 13.85 -22.72
C LEU A 49 -14.35 12.55 -21.94
N VAL A 50 -15.11 11.61 -22.51
CA VAL A 50 -15.34 10.29 -21.90
C VAL A 50 -14.02 9.50 -21.79
N GLY A 51 -13.21 9.50 -22.84
CA GLY A 51 -11.89 8.87 -22.85
C GLY A 51 -10.95 9.47 -21.80
N LEU A 52 -10.95 10.80 -21.65
CA LEU A 52 -10.18 11.51 -20.64
C LEU A 52 -10.65 11.13 -19.22
N ALA A 53 -11.95 11.09 -18.97
CA ALA A 53 -12.50 10.68 -17.69
C ALA A 53 -12.10 9.24 -17.33
N LEU A 54 -12.16 8.32 -18.30
CA LEU A 54 -11.70 6.93 -18.12
C LEU A 54 -10.20 6.86 -17.87
N ALA A 55 -9.40 7.65 -18.57
CA ALA A 55 -7.95 7.72 -18.36
C ALA A 55 -7.61 8.25 -16.96
N LEU A 56 -8.30 9.30 -16.50
CA LEU A 56 -8.12 9.86 -15.16
C LEU A 56 -8.58 8.87 -14.08
N ALA A 57 -9.70 8.17 -14.26
CA ALA A 57 -10.15 7.13 -13.34
C ALA A 57 -9.17 5.94 -13.30
N GLY A 58 -8.63 5.53 -14.45
CA GLY A 58 -7.58 4.51 -14.55
C GLY A 58 -6.29 4.96 -13.87
N LEU A 59 -5.91 6.23 -14.01
CA LEU A 59 -4.74 6.84 -13.37
C LEU A 59 -4.91 6.92 -11.85
N GLN A 60 -6.10 7.30 -11.37
CA GLN A 60 -6.45 7.28 -9.95
C GLN A 60 -6.37 5.84 -9.41
N ARG A 61 -7.00 4.86 -10.07
CA ARG A 61 -6.96 3.43 -9.67
C ARG A 61 -5.55 2.84 -9.69
N GLY A 62 -4.75 3.21 -10.70
CA GLY A 62 -3.34 2.82 -10.81
C GLY A 62 -2.48 3.39 -9.68
N ARG A 63 -2.74 4.64 -9.27
CA ARG A 63 -2.07 5.27 -8.12
C ARG A 63 -2.47 4.64 -6.78
N PHE A 64 -3.74 4.31 -6.58
CA PHE A 64 -4.20 3.69 -5.32
C PHE A 64 -3.74 2.23 -5.17
N ARG A 65 -3.64 1.47 -6.26
CA ARG A 65 -3.06 0.11 -6.25
C ARG A 65 -1.54 0.06 -6.10
N GLY A 66 -0.84 1.20 -6.27
CA GLY A 66 0.61 1.30 -6.10
C GLY A 66 1.07 1.58 -4.66
N ALA A 67 0.18 2.06 -3.79
CA ALA A 67 0.47 2.37 -2.39
C ALA A 67 -0.18 1.39 -1.39
N GLY A 68 -1.23 0.66 -1.79
CA GLY A 68 -1.96 -0.31 -0.96
C GLY A 68 -2.14 -1.65 -1.66
N GLY A 69 -1.04 -2.37 -1.89
CA GLY A 69 -1.03 -3.68 -2.56
C GLY A 69 -1.24 -4.89 -1.64
N GLY A 70 -1.27 -4.66 -0.33
CA GLY A 70 -1.59 -5.68 0.66
C GLY A 70 -3.10 -5.94 0.66
N LEU A 71 -3.47 -7.22 0.76
CA LEU A 71 -4.86 -7.57 1.03
C LEU A 71 -5.29 -6.91 2.36
N GLY A 72 -6.35 -6.10 2.34
CA GLY A 72 -6.94 -5.50 3.54
C GLY A 72 -6.55 -4.06 3.85
N VAL A 73 -7.24 -3.48 4.84
CA VAL A 73 -7.07 -2.10 5.30
C VAL A 73 -6.67 -2.08 6.78
N VAL A 74 -5.76 -1.19 7.14
CA VAL A 74 -5.40 -0.89 8.53
C VAL A 74 -6.27 0.26 9.02
N GLU A 75 -6.95 0.08 10.13
CA GLU A 75 -7.76 1.10 10.80
C GLU A 75 -7.23 1.34 12.22
N LEU A 76 -7.38 2.57 12.69
CA LEU A 76 -7.03 2.97 14.04
C LEU A 76 -8.25 3.66 14.63
N ASP A 77 -8.81 3.07 15.68
CA ASP A 77 -9.98 3.60 16.38
C ASP A 77 -9.73 3.55 17.90
N GLU A 78 -9.86 4.68 18.59
CA GLU A 78 -9.60 4.82 20.03
C GLU A 78 -8.28 4.18 20.54
N GLY A 79 -7.22 4.21 19.72
CA GLY A 79 -5.92 3.58 20.06
C GLY A 79 -5.90 2.06 19.90
N ARG A 80 -6.94 1.46 19.31
CA ARG A 80 -6.98 0.09 18.84
C ARG A 80 -6.64 0.05 17.36
N LEU A 81 -5.59 -0.69 17.03
CA LEU A 81 -5.19 -0.94 15.65
C LEU A 81 -5.85 -2.22 15.15
N SER A 82 -6.50 -2.14 14.01
CA SER A 82 -7.20 -3.27 13.38
C SER A 82 -6.72 -3.44 11.95
N TRP A 83 -6.50 -4.68 11.50
CA TRP A 83 -6.30 -4.98 10.10
C TRP A 83 -7.45 -5.85 9.61
N LEU A 84 -8.18 -5.34 8.62
CA LEU A 84 -9.35 -5.97 8.03
C LEU A 84 -8.95 -6.60 6.70
N GLY A 85 -8.66 -7.91 6.72
CA GLY A 85 -8.32 -8.70 5.55
C GLY A 85 -9.55 -9.32 4.85
N PRO A 86 -9.37 -9.95 3.67
CA PRO A 86 -10.46 -10.49 2.85
C PRO A 86 -11.20 -11.68 3.48
N ARG A 87 -10.55 -12.38 4.41
CA ARG A 87 -11.08 -13.58 5.08
C ARG A 87 -11.28 -13.37 6.59
N GLY A 88 -11.20 -12.13 7.04
CA GLY A 88 -11.26 -11.77 8.46
C GLY A 88 -10.25 -10.69 8.81
N GLY A 89 -10.42 -10.11 9.99
CA GLY A 89 -9.48 -9.15 10.55
C GLY A 89 -9.13 -9.47 11.99
N SER A 90 -7.96 -9.03 12.43
CA SER A 90 -7.58 -9.03 13.84
C SER A 90 -7.34 -7.60 14.31
N SER A 91 -7.37 -7.40 15.62
CA SER A 91 -7.12 -6.10 16.23
C SER A 91 -6.31 -6.25 17.51
N VAL A 92 -5.52 -5.24 17.81
CA VAL A 92 -4.70 -5.12 19.02
C VAL A 92 -4.86 -3.72 19.57
N SER A 93 -5.09 -3.61 20.88
CA SER A 93 -5.07 -2.32 21.58
C SER A 93 -3.63 -1.87 21.80
N MET A 94 -3.30 -0.63 21.42
CA MET A 94 -1.96 -0.08 21.65
C MET A 94 -1.60 0.03 23.13
N GLY A 95 -2.59 0.23 24.01
CA GLY A 95 -2.39 0.21 25.47
C GLY A 95 -2.03 -1.17 26.03
N GLU A 96 -2.35 -2.23 25.29
CA GLU A 96 -2.05 -3.62 25.63
C GLU A 96 -0.93 -4.20 24.78
N LEU A 97 -0.27 -3.40 23.94
CA LEU A 97 0.81 -3.87 23.11
C LEU A 97 1.97 -4.36 23.97
N ALA A 98 2.30 -5.65 23.83
CA ALA A 98 3.45 -6.26 24.48
C ALA A 98 4.67 -6.24 23.56
N VAL A 99 4.48 -6.54 22.27
CA VAL A 99 5.58 -6.72 21.31
C VAL A 99 5.22 -6.10 19.95
N LEU A 100 6.19 -5.40 19.36
CA LEU A 100 6.15 -4.99 17.96
C LEU A 100 7.40 -5.46 17.23
N GLU A 101 7.20 -6.18 16.14
CA GLU A 101 8.26 -6.76 15.32
C GLU A 101 8.03 -6.47 13.84
N TYR A 102 9.12 -6.20 13.13
CA TYR A 102 9.15 -6.18 11.68
C TYR A 102 9.71 -7.50 11.17
N HIS A 103 9.05 -8.09 10.17
CA HIS A 103 9.50 -9.29 9.47
C HIS A 103 9.66 -8.97 7.97
N PRO A 104 10.86 -9.11 7.40
CA PRO A 104 11.08 -8.87 5.97
C PRO A 104 10.40 -9.94 5.12
N ALA A 105 10.35 -9.72 3.80
CA ALA A 105 9.81 -10.71 2.88
C ALA A 105 10.71 -11.96 2.84
N GLU A 106 10.11 -13.14 2.93
CA GLU A 106 10.80 -14.43 2.95
C GLU A 106 10.12 -15.41 1.98
N GLY A 107 10.78 -15.68 0.84
CA GLY A 107 10.21 -16.52 -0.22
C GLY A 107 8.89 -15.96 -0.77
N LEU A 108 7.80 -16.71 -0.59
CA LEU A 108 6.44 -16.31 -1.01
C LEU A 108 5.71 -15.47 0.07
N THR A 109 6.33 -15.28 1.23
CA THR A 109 5.75 -14.61 2.39
C THR A 109 6.08 -13.12 2.30
N PRO A 110 5.08 -12.22 2.11
CA PRO A 110 5.35 -10.77 2.03
C PRO A 110 5.83 -10.20 3.37
N GLU A 111 6.58 -9.09 3.29
CA GLU A 111 6.99 -8.28 4.45
C GLU A 111 5.77 -7.87 5.30
N ARG A 112 5.92 -7.95 6.61
CA ARG A 112 4.82 -7.77 7.57
C ARG A 112 5.29 -7.20 8.89
N TRP A 113 4.35 -6.54 9.56
CA TRP A 113 4.45 -6.13 10.95
C TRP A 113 3.70 -7.14 11.80
N ARG A 114 4.30 -7.54 12.91
CA ARG A 114 3.67 -8.40 13.92
C ARG A 114 3.52 -7.61 15.22
N LEU A 115 2.28 -7.47 15.67
CA LEU A 115 1.91 -6.87 16.93
C LEU A 115 1.36 -7.98 17.82
N THR A 116 1.89 -8.11 19.03
CA THR A 116 1.39 -9.06 20.02
C THR A 116 0.94 -8.29 21.25
N ASP A 117 -0.27 -8.54 21.72
CA ASP A 117 -0.75 -7.95 22.97
C ASP A 117 -0.26 -8.72 24.21
N LYS A 118 -0.57 -8.19 25.39
CA LYS A 118 -0.25 -8.84 26.68
C LYS A 118 -1.01 -10.15 26.92
N THR A 119 -2.09 -10.41 26.19
CA THR A 119 -2.88 -11.66 26.29
C THR A 119 -2.39 -12.74 25.33
N GLY A 120 -1.48 -12.39 24.41
CA GLY A 120 -0.92 -13.28 23.40
C GLY A 120 -1.65 -13.24 22.04
N ASN A 121 -2.61 -12.34 21.86
CA ASN A 121 -3.28 -12.14 20.57
C ASN A 121 -2.31 -11.48 19.58
N GLU A 122 -2.28 -11.99 18.35
CA GLU A 122 -1.38 -11.52 17.30
C GLU A 122 -2.14 -10.81 16.17
N LEU A 123 -1.64 -9.62 15.83
CA LEU A 123 -2.05 -8.84 14.66
C LEU A 123 -0.91 -8.81 13.64
N LEU A 124 -1.16 -9.43 12.50
CA LEU A 124 -0.22 -9.51 11.38
C LEU A 124 -0.67 -8.56 10.27
N VAL A 125 0.10 -7.49 10.07
CA VAL A 125 -0.23 -6.44 9.11
C VAL A 125 0.79 -6.46 7.96
N PRO A 126 0.37 -6.71 6.70
CA PRO A 126 1.27 -6.58 5.55
C PRO A 126 1.87 -5.17 5.47
N ALA A 127 3.16 -5.04 5.19
CA ALA A 127 3.82 -3.72 5.16
C ALA A 127 3.37 -2.84 3.97
N ASN A 128 2.61 -3.43 3.03
CA ASN A 128 1.98 -2.76 1.90
C ASN A 128 0.44 -2.66 2.03
N ALA A 129 -0.13 -2.93 3.22
CA ALA A 129 -1.55 -2.77 3.47
C ALA A 129 -2.00 -1.31 3.29
N ALA A 130 -3.24 -1.09 2.87
CA ALA A 130 -3.78 0.26 2.76
C ALA A 130 -3.94 0.89 4.15
N GLY A 131 -3.51 2.15 4.33
CA GLY A 131 -3.59 2.86 5.61
C GLY A 131 -2.51 2.47 6.61
N ILE A 132 -1.40 1.87 6.14
CA ILE A 132 -0.26 1.48 6.99
C ILE A 132 0.30 2.67 7.79
N GLU A 133 0.11 3.89 7.30
CA GLU A 133 0.44 5.15 7.98
C GLU A 133 -0.15 5.20 9.39
N ARG A 134 -1.36 4.68 9.59
CA ARG A 134 -2.06 4.64 10.88
C ARG A 134 -1.34 3.77 11.92
N LEU A 135 -0.63 2.72 11.49
CA LEU A 135 0.23 1.95 12.38
C LEU A 135 1.42 2.77 12.87
N PHE A 136 2.02 3.61 12.02
CA PHE A 136 3.09 4.51 12.43
C PHE A 136 2.59 5.59 13.40
N ASP A 137 1.41 6.15 13.14
CA ASP A 137 0.77 7.14 14.03
C ASP A 137 0.42 6.53 15.40
N ALA A 138 -0.14 5.32 15.40
CA ALA A 138 -0.41 4.57 16.61
C ALA A 138 0.88 4.30 17.41
N CYS A 139 1.97 3.95 16.73
CA CYS A 139 3.25 3.71 17.40
C CYS A 139 3.85 4.98 18.00
N ALA A 140 3.56 6.15 17.42
CA ALA A 140 4.05 7.43 17.92
C ALA A 140 3.49 7.80 19.30
N THR A 141 2.39 7.16 19.75
CA THR A 141 1.86 7.35 21.11
C THR A 141 2.63 6.55 22.16
N LEU A 142 3.51 5.62 21.76
CA LEU A 142 4.32 4.82 22.69
C LEU A 142 5.66 5.51 23.01
N PRO A 143 6.04 5.61 24.31
CA PRO A 143 7.28 6.28 24.69
C PRO A 143 8.51 5.50 24.21
N GLY A 144 9.33 6.09 23.34
CA GLY A 144 10.58 5.48 22.81
C GLY A 144 10.45 4.81 21.44
N LEU A 145 9.25 4.76 20.86
CA LEU A 145 9.00 4.19 19.54
C LEU A 145 8.69 5.30 18.52
N SER A 146 9.69 5.67 17.70
CA SER A 146 9.52 6.73 16.69
C SER A 146 9.16 6.18 15.30
N PRO A 147 8.35 6.90 14.50
CA PRO A 147 8.10 6.57 13.09
C PRO A 147 9.39 6.38 12.27
N ALA A 148 10.43 7.17 12.58
CA ALA A 148 11.75 7.05 11.95
C ALA A 148 12.43 5.69 12.23
N ARG A 149 12.27 5.14 13.45
CA ARG A 149 12.82 3.83 13.85
C ARG A 149 12.14 2.70 13.08
N LEU A 150 10.82 2.78 12.91
CA LEU A 150 10.04 1.84 12.08
C LEU A 150 10.50 1.89 10.61
N GLY A 151 10.67 3.08 10.06
CA GLY A 151 11.18 3.26 8.69
C GLY A 151 12.63 2.78 8.51
N ALA A 152 13.48 2.92 9.54
CA ALA A 152 14.84 2.39 9.53
C ALA A 152 14.86 0.85 9.57
N ALA A 153 14.03 0.25 10.41
CA ALA A 153 13.86 -1.20 10.50
C ALA A 153 13.44 -1.83 9.18
N ARG A 154 12.46 -1.24 8.51
CA ARG A 154 11.99 -1.69 7.20
C ARG A 154 13.10 -1.62 6.14
N ARG A 155 13.87 -0.53 6.11
CA ARG A 155 15.00 -0.36 5.19
C ARG A 155 16.16 -1.31 5.46
N ALA A 156 16.39 -1.68 6.72
CA ALA A 156 17.41 -2.65 7.09
C ALA A 156 17.09 -4.05 6.54
N GLY A 157 15.81 -4.36 6.26
CA GLY A 157 15.41 -5.61 5.61
C GLY A 157 15.69 -6.86 6.45
N MET A 158 15.82 -6.70 7.77
CA MET A 158 16.11 -7.79 8.72
C MET A 158 15.00 -7.87 9.76
N PRO A 159 14.69 -9.07 10.27
CA PRO A 159 13.71 -9.22 11.33
C PRO A 159 14.19 -8.49 12.59
N VAL A 160 13.40 -7.57 13.10
CA VAL A 160 13.78 -6.76 14.27
C VAL A 160 12.59 -6.53 15.19
N ARG A 161 12.81 -6.75 16.49
CA ARG A 161 11.89 -6.35 17.54
C ARG A 161 12.14 -4.89 17.88
N LEU A 162 11.10 -4.07 17.73
CA LEU A 162 11.14 -2.63 17.98
C LEU A 162 10.56 -2.26 19.35
N TRP A 163 9.65 -3.08 19.87
CA TRP A 163 9.01 -2.89 21.16
C TRP A 163 8.95 -4.21 21.96
N PRO A 164 9.16 -4.20 23.30
CA PRO A 164 9.59 -3.06 24.10
C PRO A 164 11.02 -2.63 23.74
N GLU A 165 11.37 -1.37 24.02
CA GLU A 165 12.75 -0.92 23.86
C GLU A 165 13.66 -1.84 24.67
N GLN A 166 14.49 -2.62 23.98
CA GLN A 166 15.54 -3.38 24.65
C GLN A 166 16.50 -2.34 25.20
N VAL A 167 16.36 -2.01 26.48
CA VAL A 167 17.38 -1.30 27.24
C VAL A 167 18.64 -2.14 27.10
N SER A 168 19.54 -1.70 26.22
CA SER A 168 20.84 -2.31 26.04
C SER A 168 21.59 -2.16 27.36
N LEU A 169 21.53 -3.17 28.23
CA LEU A 169 22.29 -3.24 29.49
C LEU A 169 23.81 -3.39 29.27
N ALA A 170 24.33 -2.96 28.12
CA ALA A 170 25.72 -3.12 27.71
C ALA A 170 26.59 -1.87 27.95
N ARG A 171 26.14 -0.90 28.77
CA ARG A 171 26.95 0.29 29.11
C ARG A 171 26.84 0.65 30.60
N ARG A 172 27.13 -0.31 31.48
CA ARG A 172 27.42 -0.06 32.91
C ARG A 172 28.47 -1.03 33.46
N LEU A 173 29.50 -1.36 32.69
CA LEU A 173 30.77 -1.79 33.25
C LEU A 173 31.89 -1.26 32.36
N HIS A 174 32.81 -0.53 32.99
CA HIS A 174 34.04 0.10 32.48
C HIS A 174 33.92 1.55 31.99
#